data_AF-A0A485B7G1-F1
#
_entry.id   AF-A0A485B7G1-F1
#
_cell.length_a   1.000
_cell.length_b   1.000
_cell.length_c   1.000
_cell.angle_alpha   90.00
_cell.angle_beta   90.00
_cell.angle_gamma   90.00
#
_symmetry.space_group_name_H-M   'P 1'
#
loop_
_entity.id
_entity.type
_entity.pdbx_description
1 polymer ?
#
loop_
_entity_poly.entity_id
_entity_poly.type
_entity_poly.pdbx_seq_one_letter_code
_entity_poly.pdbx_strand_id
1 'polypeptide(L)'
;MLQALLSRWPEHRRVELITTDGFLHPNEVLKERGLMKKKGFPQSYDMRRLVQFVSDLKSGVPNVTAPVYSHLIYDVIPDGDKTVTHPDILILEGLNVLTKWNGLSS
;
A
#
# COMPACT_ATOMS: atom_id res chain seq x y z
N MET A 1 -4.22 3.84 16.00
CA MET A 1 -4.94 3.29 17.18
C MET A 1 -5.26 1.80 17.02
N LEU A 2 -5.91 1.37 15.93
CA LEU A 2 -6.28 -0.05 15.72
C LEU A 2 -5.10 -1.04 15.74
N GLN A 3 -4.02 -0.74 15.01
CA GLN A 3 -2.82 -1.60 15.01
C GLN A 3 -2.30 -1.85 16.43
N ALA A 4 -2.14 -0.77 17.21
CA ALA A 4 -1.64 -0.84 18.59
C ALA A 4 -2.56 -1.64 19.52
N LEU A 5 -3.87 -1.69 19.26
CA LEU A 5 -4.82 -2.50 20.02
C LEU A 5 -4.72 -3.98 19.64
N LEU A 6 -4.60 -4.31 18.34
CA LEU A 6 -4.47 -5.68 17.87
C LEU A 6 -3.12 -6.33 18.25
N SER A 7 -2.06 -5.53 18.33
CA SER A 7 -0.73 -6.00 18.76
C SER A 7 -0.64 -6.39 20.24
N ARG A 8 -1.67 -6.11 21.05
CA ARG A 8 -1.71 -6.42 22.50
C ARG A 8 -2.33 -7.78 22.83
N TRP A 9 -2.74 -8.56 21.84
CA TRP A 9 -3.28 -9.91 22.08
C TRP A 9 -2.20 -10.83 22.69
N PRO A 10 -2.55 -11.70 23.68
CA PRO A 10 -1.60 -12.60 24.34
C PRO A 10 -0.85 -13.57 23.42
N GLU A 11 -1.43 -13.93 22.28
CA GLU A 11 -0.69 -14.56 21.18
C GLU A 11 0.01 -13.44 20.40
N HIS A 12 1.34 -13.40 20.40
CA HIS A 12 2.17 -12.37 19.75
C HIS A 12 1.94 -12.28 18.23
N ARG A 13 0.81 -11.70 17.80
CA ARG A 13 0.49 -11.49 16.39
C ARG A 13 1.30 -10.34 15.83
N ARG A 14 2.05 -10.59 14.77
CA ARG A 14 2.74 -9.59 13.96
C ARG A 14 1.71 -8.84 13.13
N VAL A 15 1.40 -7.61 13.55
CA VAL A 15 0.46 -6.74 12.86
C VAL A 15 1.21 -5.68 12.05
N GLU A 16 1.02 -5.69 10.74
CA GLU A 16 1.62 -4.73 9.82
C GLU A 16 0.58 -3.71 9.35
N LEU A 17 0.99 -2.44 9.30
CA LEU A 17 0.21 -1.34 8.73
C LEU A 17 0.91 -0.84 7.47
N ILE A 18 0.16 -0.81 6.37
CA ILE A 18 0.61 -0.29 5.07
C ILE A 18 -0.45 0.70 4.57
N THR A 19 0.01 1.86 4.14
CA THR A 19 -0.86 2.87 3.53
C THR A 19 -0.81 2.75 2.01
N THR A 20 -1.95 2.94 1.36
CA THR A 20 -2.05 2.89 -0.11
C THR A 20 -1.36 4.07 -0.80
N ASP A 21 -1.10 5.17 -0.08
CA ASP A 21 -0.39 6.35 -0.61
C ASP A 21 1.02 6.00 -1.11
N GLY A 22 1.66 4.97 -0.54
CA GLY A 22 2.91 4.42 -1.06
C GLY A 22 2.81 3.96 -2.51
N PHE A 23 1.63 3.50 -2.93
CA PHE A 23 1.35 3.01 -4.28
C PHE A 23 0.89 4.12 -5.23
N LEU A 24 0.98 5.40 -4.85
CA LEU A 24 0.90 6.47 -5.83
C LEU A 24 2.06 6.34 -6.82
N HIS A 25 1.85 6.77 -8.06
CA HIS A 25 2.98 6.99 -8.94
C HIS A 25 3.87 8.13 -8.38
N PRO A 26 5.20 8.06 -8.57
CA PRO A 26 6.09 9.17 -8.23
C PRO A 26 5.65 10.47 -8.91
N ASN A 27 5.94 11.63 -8.29
CA ASN A 27 5.51 12.91 -8.82
C ASN A 27 6.02 13.17 -10.25
N GLU A 28 7.19 12.65 -10.63
CA GLU A 28 7.70 12.72 -12.01
C GLU A 28 6.69 12.11 -13.00
N VAL A 29 6.30 10.86 -12.78
CA VAL A 29 5.31 10.15 -13.60
C VAL A 29 3.94 10.85 -13.57
N LEU A 30 3.53 11.38 -12.41
CA LEU A 30 2.27 12.12 -12.30
C LEU A 30 2.32 13.44 -13.08
N LYS A 31 3.47 14.13 -13.12
CA LYS A 31 3.66 15.35 -13.92
C LYS A 31 3.60 15.04 -15.40
N GLU A 32 4.33 14.04 -15.85
CA GLU A 32 4.34 13.60 -17.26
C GLU A 32 2.95 13.24 -17.77
N ARG A 33 2.12 12.61 -16.91
CA ARG A 33 0.75 12.22 -17.25
C ARG A 33 -0.30 13.32 -17.02
N GLY A 34 0.09 14.50 -16.52
CA GLY A 34 -0.85 15.57 -16.19
C GLY A 34 -1.79 15.25 -15.00
N LEU A 35 -1.39 14.34 -14.12
CA LEU A 35 -2.19 13.79 -13.03
C LEU A 35 -1.88 14.39 -11.65
N MET A 36 -0.99 15.39 -11.55
CA MET A 36 -0.64 16.02 -10.26
C MET A 36 -1.86 16.52 -9.47
N LYS A 37 -2.86 17.11 -10.15
CA LYS A 37 -4.11 17.58 -9.52
C LYS A 37 -5.12 16.47 -9.22
N LYS A 38 -4.78 15.23 -9.58
CA LYS A 38 -5.58 14.02 -9.39
C LYS A 38 -4.89 13.04 -8.45
N LYS A 39 -3.88 13.47 -7.69
CA LYS A 39 -3.28 12.67 -6.62
C LYS A 39 -4.38 12.26 -5.64
N GLY A 40 -4.47 10.97 -5.34
CA GLY A 40 -5.57 10.41 -4.54
C GLY A 40 -6.77 9.91 -5.35
N PHE A 41 -6.82 10.13 -6.67
CA PHE A 41 -7.80 9.46 -7.55
C PHE A 41 -7.22 8.16 -8.11
N PRO A 42 -8.05 7.18 -8.53
CA PRO A 42 -7.59 5.86 -8.98
C PRO A 42 -6.46 5.90 -10.02
N GLN A 43 -6.54 6.79 -11.02
CA GLN A 43 -5.51 6.91 -12.05
C GLN A 43 -4.13 7.39 -11.57
N SER A 44 -4.04 7.92 -10.35
CA SER A 44 -2.77 8.36 -9.75
C SER A 44 -2.02 7.23 -9.03
N TYR A 45 -2.63 6.05 -8.89
CA TYR A 45 -2.04 4.88 -8.23
C TYR A 45 -1.53 3.85 -9.23
N ASP A 46 -0.42 3.21 -8.88
CA ASP A 46 0.00 1.94 -9.47
C ASP A 46 -0.83 0.78 -8.89
N MET A 47 -2.05 0.65 -9.40
CA MET A 47 -2.98 -0.39 -8.98
C MET A 47 -2.46 -1.80 -9.26
N ARG A 48 -1.61 -1.98 -10.28
CA ARG A 48 -1.01 -3.29 -10.59
C ARG A 48 -0.05 -3.69 -9.48
N ARG A 49 0.85 -2.79 -9.06
CA ARG A 49 1.78 -3.04 -7.95
C ARG A 49 1.04 -3.29 -6.63
N LEU A 50 -0.06 -2.57 -6.36
CA LEU A 50 -0.88 -2.79 -5.17
C LEU A 50 -1.54 -4.18 -5.16
N VAL A 51 -2.13 -4.60 -6.29
CA VAL A 51 -2.74 -5.94 -6.42
C VAL A 51 -1.68 -7.03 -6.28
N GLN A 52 -0.51 -6.86 -6.90
CA GLN A 52 0.59 -7.81 -6.77
C GLN A 52 1.05 -7.95 -5.31
N PHE A 53 1.24 -6.83 -4.61
CA PHE A 53 1.61 -6.82 -3.19
C PHE A 53 0.63 -7.63 -2.32
N VAL A 54 -0.68 -7.42 -2.50
CA VAL A 54 -1.70 -8.18 -1.76
C VAL A 54 -1.72 -9.66 -2.18
N SER A 55 -1.52 -9.94 -3.46
CA SER A 55 -1.46 -11.31 -3.98
C SER A 55 -0.29 -12.09 -3.41
N ASP A 56 0.91 -11.50 -3.38
CA ASP A 56 2.13 -12.13 -2.87
C ASP A 56 2.00 -12.46 -1.37
N LEU A 57 1.43 -11.54 -0.58
CA LEU A 57 1.16 -11.79 0.83
C LEU A 57 0.16 -12.92 1.04
N LYS A 58 -0.94 -12.95 0.27
CA LYS A 58 -1.93 -14.05 0.32
C LYS A 58 -1.34 -15.40 -0.11
N SER A 59 -0.35 -15.37 -0.98
CA SER A 59 0.34 -16.55 -1.51
C SER A 59 1.44 -17.06 -0.55
N GLY A 60 1.69 -16.37 0.56
CA GLY A 60 2.67 -16.75 1.56
C GLY A 60 4.13 -16.44 1.18
N VAL A 61 4.36 -15.51 0.24
CA VAL A 61 5.71 -15.06 -0.09
C VAL A 61 6.37 -14.50 1.17
N PRO A 62 7.59 -14.95 1.53
CA PRO A 62 8.15 -14.68 2.86
C PRO A 62 8.50 -13.22 3.11
N ASN A 63 8.94 -12.52 2.06
CA ASN A 63 9.28 -11.11 2.10
C ASN A 63 8.63 -10.41 0.90
N VAL A 64 7.73 -9.48 1.17
CA VAL A 64 7.06 -8.67 0.14
C VAL A 64 7.34 -7.21 0.44
N THR A 65 7.70 -6.41 -0.56
CA THR A 65 7.99 -4.98 -0.34
C THR A 65 6.81 -4.11 -0.73
N ALA A 66 6.60 -3.04 0.04
CA ALA A 66 5.66 -1.98 -0.27
C ALA A 66 6.41 -0.66 -0.41
N PRO A 67 6.12 0.14 -1.44
CA PRO A 67 6.66 1.50 -1.55
C PRO A 67 6.17 2.37 -0.39
N VAL A 68 6.99 3.34 0.01
CA VAL A 68 6.69 4.25 1.13
C VAL A 68 6.44 5.64 0.60
N TYR A 69 5.34 6.26 1.04
CA TYR A 69 5.05 7.66 0.80
C TYR A 69 5.51 8.53 1.95
N SER A 70 6.12 9.68 1.64
CA SER A 70 6.50 10.68 2.61
C SER A 70 5.67 11.93 2.45
N HIS A 71 4.89 12.28 3.47
CA HIS A 71 4.18 13.56 3.50
C HIS A 71 5.12 14.76 3.66
N LEU A 72 6.38 14.55 4.07
CA LEU A 72 7.38 15.63 4.18
C LEU A 72 7.86 16.10 2.80
N ILE A 73 8.21 15.16 1.92
CA ILE A 73 8.61 15.47 0.53
C ILE A 73 7.43 15.45 -0.45
N TYR A 74 6.25 15.05 0.06
CA TYR A 74 5.02 14.92 -0.70
C TYR A 74 5.17 14.02 -1.93
N ASP A 75 5.88 12.89 -1.77
CA ASP A 75 6.20 11.94 -2.84
C ASP A 75 6.49 10.53 -2.29
N VAL A 76 6.53 9.56 -3.20
CA VAL A 76 7.08 8.24 -2.93
C VAL A 76 8.59 8.36 -2.69
N ILE A 77 9.12 7.69 -1.67
CA ILE A 77 10.54 7.69 -1.34
C ILE A 77 11.27 6.77 -2.33
N PRO A 78 12.23 7.29 -3.11
CA PRO A 78 13.09 6.46 -3.96
C PRO A 78 13.87 5.46 -3.11
N ASP A 79 13.90 4.19 -3.52
CA ASP A 79 14.59 3.10 -2.83
C ASP A 79 14.20 2.90 -1.35
N GLY A 80 13.08 3.51 -0.93
CA GLY A 80 12.59 3.51 0.46
C GLY A 80 11.55 2.44 0.75
N ASP A 81 11.52 1.37 -0.06
CA ASP A 81 10.57 0.27 0.08
C ASP A 81 10.64 -0.35 1.49
N LYS A 82 9.47 -0.57 2.10
CA LYS A 82 9.34 -1.29 3.37
C LYS A 82 9.14 -2.78 3.10
N THR A 83 9.98 -3.62 3.70
CA THR A 83 9.78 -5.08 3.67
C THR A 83 8.75 -5.50 4.71
N VAL A 84 7.80 -6.34 4.28
CA VAL A 84 6.77 -6.98 5.08
C VAL A 84 7.08 -8.47 5.14
N THR A 85 7.30 -8.99 6.35
CA THR A 85 7.74 -10.39 6.56
C THR A 85 6.71 -11.15 7.39
N HIS A 86 5.98 -12.08 6.77
CA HIS A 86 4.98 -12.95 7.40
C HIS A 86 4.11 -12.27 8.48
N PRO A 87 3.27 -11.28 8.12
CA PRO A 87 2.34 -10.69 9.08
C PRO A 87 1.18 -11.65 9.36
N ASP A 88 0.81 -11.80 10.63
CA ASP A 88 -0.43 -12.49 11.02
C ASP A 88 -1.66 -11.67 10.64
N ILE A 89 -1.53 -10.34 10.69
CA ILE A 89 -2.57 -9.39 10.31
C ILE A 89 -1.93 -8.27 9.49
N LEU A 90 -2.45 -8.02 8.30
CA LEU A 90 -2.15 -6.84 7.50
C LEU A 90 -3.32 -5.87 7.55
N ILE A 91 -3.06 -4.63 7.97
CA ILE A 91 -3.99 -3.52 7.85
C ILE A 91 -3.55 -2.68 6.64
N LEU A 92 -4.42 -2.62 5.63
CA LEU A 92 -4.24 -1.77 4.46
C LEU A 92 -5.13 -0.54 4.59
N GLU A 93 -4.52 0.64 4.70
CA GLU A 93 -5.22 1.92 4.90
C GLU A 93 -5.23 2.78 3.63
N GLY A 94 -6.34 3.44 3.33
CA GLY A 94 -6.36 4.63 2.48
C GLY A 94 -7.63 4.80 1.65
N LEU A 95 -7.71 5.94 0.97
CA LEU A 95 -8.95 6.52 0.42
C LEU A 95 -9.60 5.72 -0.73
N ASN A 96 -8.92 4.69 -1.27
CA ASN A 96 -9.36 3.97 -2.47
C ASN A 96 -9.46 2.44 -2.33
N VAL A 97 -9.35 1.88 -1.12
CA VAL A 97 -9.39 0.41 -0.97
C VAL A 97 -10.76 -0.18 -1.37
N LEU A 98 -11.84 0.61 -1.35
CA LEU A 98 -13.22 0.14 -1.55
C LEU A 98 -13.98 0.82 -2.69
N THR A 99 -13.37 1.76 -3.42
CA THR A 99 -14.05 2.53 -4.47
C THR A 99 -14.10 1.70 -5.77
N LYS A 100 -14.98 0.68 -5.79
CA LYS A 100 -15.20 -0.31 -6.87
C LYS A 100 -13.97 -1.12 -7.28
N TRP A 101 -13.60 -2.08 -6.45
CA TRP A 101 -12.79 -3.23 -6.85
C TRP A 101 -13.63 -4.17 -7.75
N ASN A 102 -13.51 -4.05 -9.08
CA ASN A 102 -14.08 -5.00 -10.06
C ASN A 102 -13.06 -6.11 -10.41
N GLY A 103 -12.40 -6.69 -9.39
CA GLY A 103 -11.27 -7.62 -9.58
C GLY A 103 -11.62 -9.07 -9.88
N LEU A 104 -12.90 -9.42 -10.03
CA LEU A 104 -13.33 -10.78 -10.43
C LEU A 104 -14.49 -10.67 -11.43
N SER A 105 -14.14 -10.55 -12.70
CA SER A 105 -15.02 -10.86 -13.84
C SER A 105 -14.16 -11.53 -14.90
N SER A 106 -13.84 -12.79 -14.66
CA SER A 106 -13.40 -13.76 -15.66
C SER A 106 -13.95 -15.11 -15.24
#